data_AF-A0A2N5I9L5-F1
#
_entry.id   AF-A0A2N5I9L5-F1
#
_cell.length_a   1.000
_cell.length_b   1.000
_cell.length_c   1.000
_cell.angle_alpha   90.00
_cell.angle_beta   90.00
_cell.angle_gamma   90.00
#
_symmetry.space_group_name_H-M   'P 1'
#
loop_
_entity.id
_entity.type
_entity.pdbx_description
1 polymer ?
#
loop_
_entity_poly.entity_id
_entity_poly.type
_entity_poly.pdbx_seq_one_letter_code
_entity_poly.pdbx_strand_id
1 'polypeptide(L)'
;MADSFFHIIEAFAAGLKAESAAGRIGAVVFGMAILILLMGIFKRFFSASFFQGFIVAAGLFLSFDIIVFHWIFQLHRITNGPEANWLEPILVVFGSVFVWYGIRREQQNNKFNKKPSMFRGA
;
A
#
# COMPACT_ATOMS: atom_id res chain seq x y z
N MET A 1 33.94 6.46 -2.84
CA MET A 1 32.87 6.62 -3.84
C MET A 1 31.50 6.34 -3.21
N ALA A 2 31.24 5.13 -2.69
CA ALA A 2 29.98 4.82 -2.00
C ALA A 2 29.70 5.74 -0.79
N ASP A 3 30.68 5.96 0.09
CA ASP A 3 30.50 6.79 1.31
C ASP A 3 30.07 8.24 0.98
N SER A 4 30.60 8.82 -0.09
CA SER A 4 30.20 10.16 -0.53
C SER A 4 28.76 10.20 -1.02
N PHE A 5 28.30 9.16 -1.72
CA PHE A 5 26.89 9.03 -2.12
C PHE A 5 25.96 8.83 -0.91
N PHE A 6 26.36 7.99 0.06
CA PHE A 6 25.57 7.78 1.28
C PHE A 6 25.44 9.06 2.11
N HIS A 7 26.51 9.83 2.29
CA HIS A 7 26.45 11.10 3.03
C HIS A 7 25.71 12.20 2.28
N ILE A 8 25.73 12.22 0.94
CA ILE A 8 24.92 13.16 0.14
C ILE A 8 23.43 12.81 0.27
N ILE A 9 23.08 11.53 0.23
CA ILE A 9 21.70 11.06 0.40
C ILE A 9 21.22 11.34 1.83
N GLU A 10 22.05 11.11 2.85
CA GLU A 10 21.76 11.47 4.25
C GLU A 10 21.59 12.98 4.43
N ALA A 11 22.47 13.81 3.85
CA ALA A 11 22.36 15.26 3.94
C ALA A 11 21.10 15.79 3.23
N PHE A 12 20.72 15.20 2.10
CA PHE A 12 19.49 15.54 1.38
C PHE A 12 18.24 15.06 2.15
N ALA A 13 18.27 13.87 2.75
CA ALA A 13 17.21 13.34 3.59
C ALA A 13 17.06 14.11 4.91
N ALA A 14 18.16 14.61 5.49
CA ALA A 14 18.16 15.49 6.66
C ALA A 14 17.44 16.81 6.36
N GLY A 15 17.58 17.36 5.15
CA GLY A 15 16.85 18.55 4.70
C GLY A 15 15.38 18.28 4.29
N LEU A 16 15.02 17.03 4.00
CA LEU A 16 13.65 16.62 3.65
C LEU A 16 12.85 16.06 4.83
N LYS A 17 13.45 15.97 6.02
CA LYS A 17 12.76 15.49 7.21
C LYS A 17 11.62 16.46 7.54
N ALA A 18 10.40 15.97 7.44
CA ALA A 18 9.23 16.77 7.77
C ALA A 18 9.15 16.97 9.29
N GLU A 19 9.62 18.12 9.77
CA GLU A 19 9.61 18.46 11.20
C GLU A 19 8.25 18.98 11.67
N SER A 20 7.51 19.65 10.78
CA SER A 20 6.16 20.14 11.08
C SER A 20 5.11 19.04 10.89
N ALA A 21 4.04 19.09 11.68
CA ALA A 21 2.91 18.16 11.54
C ALA A 21 2.29 18.22 10.13
N ALA A 22 2.15 19.43 9.58
CA ALA A 22 1.68 19.62 8.21
C ALA A 22 2.60 18.98 7.18
N GLY A 23 3.92 19.08 7.35
CA GLY A 23 4.90 18.43 6.48
C GLY A 23 4.78 16.91 6.52
N ARG A 24 4.58 16.32 7.70
CA ARG A 24 4.46 14.86 7.86
C ARG A 24 3.18 14.33 7.24
N ILE A 25 2.06 15.00 7.48
CA ILE A 25 0.78 14.69 6.83
C ILE A 25 0.91 14.85 5.32
N GLY A 26 1.53 15.93 4.85
CA GLY A 26 1.80 16.18 3.44
C GLY A 26 2.60 15.05 2.78
N ALA A 27 3.66 14.56 3.45
CA ALA A 27 4.46 13.45 2.98
C ALA A 27 3.64 12.14 2.86
N VAL A 28 2.82 11.83 3.86
CA VAL A 28 1.93 10.65 3.82
C VAL A 28 0.92 10.77 2.67
N VAL A 29 0.24 11.91 2.54
CA VAL A 29 -0.73 12.16 1.46
C VAL A 29 -0.07 12.07 0.09
N PHE A 30 1.13 12.62 -0.06
CA PHE A 30 1.89 12.55 -1.30
C PHE A 30 2.26 11.10 -1.67
N GLY A 31 2.76 10.32 -0.70
CA GLY A 31 3.02 8.89 -0.90
C GLY A 31 1.76 8.11 -1.31
N MET A 32 0.63 8.41 -0.68
CA MET A 32 -0.66 7.81 -1.04
C MET A 32 -1.11 8.20 -2.46
N ALA A 33 -0.90 9.45 -2.88
CA ALA A 33 -1.22 9.89 -4.23
C ALA A 33 -0.37 9.17 -5.29
N ILE A 34 0.93 9.00 -5.03
CA ILE A 34 1.82 8.20 -5.90
C ILE A 34 1.36 6.74 -5.96
N LEU A 35 1.01 6.14 -4.82
CA LEU A 35 0.51 4.77 -4.78
C LEU A 35 -0.76 4.62 -5.64
N ILE A 36 -1.72 5.54 -5.53
CA ILE A 36 -2.94 5.54 -6.34
C ILE A 36 -2.63 5.70 -7.83
N LEU A 37 -1.68 6.57 -8.19
CA LEU A 37 -1.23 6.73 -9.58
C LEU A 37 -0.64 5.41 -10.11
N LEU A 38 0.24 4.77 -9.34
CA LEU A 38 0.83 3.46 -9.69
C LEU A 38 -0.24 2.36 -9.78
N MET A 39 -1.22 2.34 -8.89
CA MET A 39 -2.38 1.44 -9.00
C MET A 39 -3.11 1.65 -10.32
N GLY A 40 -3.37 2.90 -10.72
CA GLY A 40 -4.00 3.24 -11.99
C GLY A 40 -3.21 2.76 -13.20
N ILE A 41 -1.89 2.96 -13.18
CA ILE A 41 -0.97 2.47 -14.22
C ILE A 41 -1.00 0.94 -14.26
N PHE A 42 -0.82 0.26 -13.13
CA PHE A 42 -0.76 -1.20 -13.11
C PHE A 42 -2.08 -1.86 -13.54
N LYS A 43 -3.21 -1.27 -13.16
CA LYS A 43 -4.52 -1.68 -13.65
C LYS A 43 -4.63 -1.62 -15.18
N ARG A 44 -3.93 -0.68 -15.83
CA ARG A 44 -3.99 -0.48 -17.29
C ARG A 44 -3.06 -1.42 -18.05
N PHE A 45 -1.89 -1.72 -17.50
CA PHE A 45 -0.82 -2.42 -18.22
C PHE A 45 -0.67 -3.91 -17.85
N PHE A 46 -1.12 -4.34 -16.67
CA PHE A 46 -0.94 -5.72 -16.20
C PHE A 46 -2.24 -6.52 -16.20
N SER A 47 -2.11 -7.84 -16.05
CA SER A 47 -3.25 -8.75 -15.99
C SER A 47 -4.12 -8.49 -14.76
N ALA A 48 -5.40 -8.85 -14.85
CA ALA A 48 -6.33 -8.68 -13.74
C ALA A 48 -5.86 -9.43 -12.48
N SER A 49 -5.29 -10.63 -12.63
CA SER A 49 -4.79 -11.43 -11.51
C SER A 49 -3.57 -10.77 -10.85
N PHE A 50 -2.62 -10.26 -11.66
CA PHE A 50 -1.50 -9.47 -11.13
C PHE A 50 -1.99 -8.25 -10.36
N PHE A 51 -2.95 -7.51 -10.92
CA PHE A 51 -3.51 -6.33 -10.26
C PHE A 51 -4.21 -6.69 -8.94
N GLN A 52 -4.99 -7.77 -8.87
CA GLN A 52 -5.58 -8.19 -7.59
C GLN A 52 -4.51 -8.57 -6.57
N GLY A 53 -3.47 -9.31 -6.99
CA GLY A 53 -2.33 -9.64 -6.12
C GLY A 53 -1.63 -8.39 -5.58
N PHE A 54 -1.41 -7.39 -6.44
CA PHE A 54 -0.85 -6.10 -6.06
C PHE A 54 -1.72 -5.36 -5.03
N ILE A 55 -3.05 -5.33 -5.24
CA ILE A 55 -4.00 -4.72 -4.29
C ILE A 55 -3.94 -5.41 -2.92
N VAL A 56 -3.91 -6.74 -2.90
CA VAL A 56 -3.81 -7.50 -1.64
C VAL A 56 -2.48 -7.20 -0.94
N ALA A 57 -1.37 -7.18 -1.68
CA ALA A 57 -0.05 -6.88 -1.12
C ALA A 57 0.01 -5.46 -0.52
N ALA A 58 -0.46 -4.45 -1.24
CA ALA A 58 -0.56 -3.08 -0.73
C ALA A 58 -1.48 -2.99 0.50
N GLY A 59 -2.59 -3.72 0.48
CA GLY A 59 -3.52 -3.79 1.61
C GLY A 59 -2.89 -4.40 2.86
N LEU A 60 -2.14 -5.51 2.71
CA LEU A 60 -1.40 -6.12 3.81
C LEU A 60 -0.33 -5.18 4.35
N PHE A 61 0.39 -4.47 3.48
CA PHE A 61 1.38 -3.48 3.89
C PHE A 61 0.75 -2.31 4.65
N LEU A 62 -0.47 -1.88 4.31
CA LEU A 62 -1.16 -0.81 5.05
C LEU A 62 -1.84 -1.27 6.34
N SER A 63 -2.06 -2.58 6.53
CA SER A 63 -2.83 -3.11 7.67
C SER A 63 -1.98 -3.97 8.59
N PHE A 64 -1.48 -5.10 8.10
CA PHE A 64 -0.67 -6.02 8.88
C PHE A 64 0.62 -5.37 9.39
N ASP A 65 1.32 -4.60 8.54
CA ASP A 65 2.55 -3.92 8.95
C ASP A 65 2.29 -2.96 10.12
N ILE A 66 1.25 -2.14 10.02
CA ILE A 66 0.88 -1.19 11.07
C ILE A 66 0.48 -1.92 12.35
N ILE A 67 -0.44 -2.89 12.27
CA ILE A 67 -0.89 -3.62 13.46
C ILE A 67 0.29 -4.33 14.15
N VAL A 68 1.09 -5.06 13.38
CA VAL A 68 2.12 -5.93 13.95
C VAL A 68 3.36 -5.14 14.30
N PHE A 69 3.92 -4.37 13.37
CA PHE A 69 5.20 -3.72 13.57
C PHE A 69 5.08 -2.34 14.21
N HIS A 70 3.98 -1.61 14.03
CA HIS A 70 3.83 -0.25 14.61
C HIS A 70 3.13 -0.29 15.96
N TRP A 71 2.13 -1.17 16.14
CA TRP A 71 1.35 -1.21 17.38
C TRP A 71 1.81 -2.29 18.35
N ILE A 72 1.98 -3.54 17.89
CA ILE A 72 2.38 -4.65 18.77
C ILE A 72 3.87 -4.56 19.11
N PHE A 73 4.74 -4.55 18.10
CA PHE A 73 6.19 -4.53 18.31
C PHE A 73 6.78 -3.12 18.47
N GLN A 74 6.00 -2.07 18.17
CA GLN A 74 6.41 -0.66 18.31
C GLN A 74 7.77 -0.34 17.66
N LEU A 75 8.08 -0.98 16.53
CA LEU A 75 9.38 -0.85 15.85
C LEU A 75 9.56 0.52 15.22
N HIS A 76 8.52 1.05 14.60
CA HIS A 76 8.48 2.41 14.07
C HIS A 76 7.03 2.90 13.98
N ARG A 77 6.86 4.23 13.88
CA ARG A 77 5.57 4.88 13.60
C ARG A 77 5.57 5.37 12.16
N ILE A 78 4.39 5.47 11.55
CA ILE A 78 4.30 6.03 10.20
C ILE A 78 4.68 7.51 10.15
N THR A 79 4.40 8.25 11.23
CA THR A 79 4.91 9.60 11.47
C THR A 79 5.36 9.75 12.92
N ASN A 80 6.31 10.65 13.18
CA ASN A 80 6.86 10.86 14.52
C ASN A 80 6.01 11.76 15.42
N GLY A 81 4.76 12.06 15.04
CA GLY A 81 3.90 13.00 15.75
C GLY A 81 2.57 12.42 16.21
N PRO A 82 1.78 13.18 16.98
CA PRO A 82 0.50 12.73 17.52
C PRO A 82 -0.51 12.38 16.41
N GLU A 83 -0.30 12.89 15.19
CA GLU A 83 -1.14 12.55 14.04
C GLU A 83 -1.11 11.06 13.66
N ALA A 84 -0.05 10.34 14.03
CA ALA A 84 0.03 8.89 13.83
C ALA A 84 -1.11 8.14 14.51
N ASN A 85 -1.62 8.64 15.64
CA ASN A 85 -2.68 7.99 16.42
C ASN A 85 -4.02 7.90 15.68
N TRP A 86 -4.27 8.78 14.71
CA TRP A 86 -5.48 8.72 13.88
C TRP A 86 -5.17 8.30 12.44
N LEU A 87 -3.98 8.60 11.91
CA LEU A 87 -3.56 8.15 10.58
C LEU A 87 -3.43 6.63 10.49
N GLU A 88 -2.77 6.00 11.47
CA GLU A 88 -2.52 4.56 11.44
C GLU A 88 -3.82 3.74 11.46
N PRO A 89 -4.83 4.01 12.33
CA PRO A 89 -6.10 3.29 12.28
C PRO A 89 -6.83 3.46 10.94
N ILE A 90 -6.80 4.65 10.35
CA ILE A 90 -7.43 4.90 9.05
C ILE A 90 -6.76 4.06 7.97
N LEU A 91 -5.43 4.03 7.94
CA LEU A 91 -4.67 3.23 6.98
C LEU A 91 -4.90 1.73 7.17
N VAL A 92 -5.03 1.26 8.40
CA VAL A 92 -5.39 -0.14 8.70
C VAL A 92 -6.77 -0.50 8.12
N VAL A 93 -7.76 0.38 8.27
CA VAL A 93 -9.10 0.17 7.70
C VAL A 93 -9.03 0.10 6.17
N PHE A 94 -8.36 1.06 5.52
CA PHE A 94 -8.18 1.05 4.07
C PHE A 94 -7.42 -0.18 3.58
N GLY A 95 -6.35 -0.57 4.28
CA GLY A 95 -5.58 -1.77 3.98
C GLY A 95 -6.43 -3.04 4.06
N SER A 96 -7.26 -3.14 5.11
CA SER A 96 -8.19 -4.27 5.28
C SER A 96 -9.23 -4.33 4.15
N VAL A 97 -9.76 -3.18 3.72
CA VAL A 97 -10.68 -3.09 2.57
C VAL A 97 -9.99 -3.52 1.28
N PHE A 98 -8.72 -3.15 1.06
CA PHE A 98 -7.95 -3.56 -0.12
C PHE A 98 -7.72 -5.07 -0.14
N VAL A 99 -7.30 -5.67 0.97
CA VAL A 99 -7.15 -7.13 1.09
C VAL A 99 -8.46 -7.84 0.76
N TRP A 100 -9.55 -7.42 1.40
CA TRP A 100 -10.86 -8.00 1.16
C TRP A 100 -11.30 -7.87 -0.31
N TYR A 101 -11.13 -6.69 -0.89
CA TYR A 101 -11.51 -6.40 -2.27
C TYR A 101 -10.72 -7.27 -3.26
N GLY A 102 -9.40 -7.31 -3.12
CA GLY A 102 -8.51 -8.04 -4.01
C GLY A 102 -8.80 -9.54 -4.00
N ILE A 103 -8.95 -10.13 -2.81
CA ILE A 103 -9.32 -11.55 -2.65
C ILE A 103 -10.69 -11.83 -3.26
N ARG A 104 -11.70 -11.00 -2.96
CA ARG A 104 -13.07 -11.21 -3.44
C ARG A 104 -13.15 -11.13 -4.96
N ARG A 105 -12.43 -10.19 -5.59
CA ARG A 105 -12.37 -10.06 -7.05
C ARG A 105 -11.66 -11.24 -7.71
N GLU A 106 -10.55 -11.70 -7.15
CA GLU A 106 -9.83 -12.85 -7.70
C GLU A 106 -10.67 -14.13 -7.62
N GLN A 107 -11.39 -14.35 -6.51
CA GLN A 107 -12.31 -15.47 -6.37
C GLN A 107 -13.46 -15.42 -7.39
N GLN A 108 -13.99 -14.24 -7.69
CA GLN A 108 -15.03 -14.07 -8.72
C GLN A 108 -14.51 -14.42 -10.12
N ASN A 109 -13.32 -13.95 -10.47
CA ASN A 109 -12.68 -14.25 -11.75
C ASN A 109 -12.41 -15.76 -11.92
N ASN A 110 -11.92 -16.41 -10.86
CA ASN A 110 -11.65 -17.84 -10.87
C ASN A 110 -12.93 -18.70 -10.97
N LYS A 111 -14.04 -18.27 -10.34
CA LYS A 111 -15.35 -18.93 -10.51
C LYS A 111 -15.88 -18.82 -11.94
N PHE A 112 -15.66 -17.68 -12.61
CA PHE A 112 -16.06 -17.50 -14.00
C PHE A 112 -15.26 -18.39 -14.95
N ASN A 113 -13.93 -18.46 -14.77
CA ASN A 113 -13.07 -19.32 -15.59
C ASN A 113 -13.33 -20.82 -15.39
N LYS A 114 -13.85 -21.23 -14.23
CA LYS A 114 -14.21 -22.63 -13.94
C LYS A 114 -15.58 -23.06 -14.46
N LYS A 115 -16.41 -22.16 -15.03
CA LYS A 115 -17.68 -22.57 -15.63
C LYS A 115 -17.36 -23.42 -16.87
N PRO A 116 -17.60 -24.75 -16.86
CA PRO A 116 -17.35 -25.58 -18.03
C PRO A 116 -18.24 -25.09 -19.17
N SER A 117 -17.79 -25.25 -20.41
CA SER A 117 -18.59 -25.02 -21.61
C SER A 117 -19.76 -26.00 -21.69
N MET A 118 -20.75 -25.86 -20.82
CA MET A 118 -21.97 -26.68 -20.79
C MET A 118 -22.95 -26.34 -21.94
N PHE A 119 -22.55 -25.49 -22.90
CA PHE A 119 -23.37 -25.10 -24.04
C PHE A 119 -22.65 -25.23 -25.40
N ARG A 120 -21.58 -26.03 -25.49
CA ARG A 120 -21.04 -26.47 -26.79
C ARG A 120 -21.46 -27.92 -27.03
N GLY A 121 -22.72 -28.09 -27.38
CA GLY A 121 -23.31 -29.39 -27.67
C GLY A 121 -24.80 -29.29 -27.95
N ALA A 122 -25.15 -28.63 -29.06
CA ALA A 122 -26.39 -28.83 -29.83
C ALA A 122 -26.21 -28.14 -31.18
#